data_AF-A0A7C0UWG8-F1
#
_entry.id   AF-A0A7C0UWG8-F1
#
_cell.length_a   1.000
_cell.length_b   1.000
_cell.length_c   1.000
_cell.angle_alpha   90.00
_cell.angle_beta   90.00
_cell.angle_gamma   90.00
#
_symmetry.space_group_name_H-M   'P 1'
#
loop_
_entity.id
_entity.type
_entity.pdbx_description
1 polymer ?
#
loop_
_entity_poly.entity_id
_entity_poly.type
_entity_poly.pdbx_seq_one_letter_code
_entity_poly.pdbx_strand_id
1 'polypeptide(L)'
;MTEIFSEIAQGFASGEAYPLSLAFFNLAFLSFLVSTVGYLLYVAVRGSWAWIVGFVPALIAAAFQTLALGFRWYAAGWDHPPFSNLYESLVFFAWGVVVVYIAAEIRWKVRAVGAFVMPFALVAMGLASLSP
;
A
#
# COMPACT_ATOMS: atom_id res chain seq x y z
N MET A 1 5.30 19.28 -5.86
CA MET A 1 5.44 17.99 -6.60
C MET A 1 6.88 17.72 -6.99
N THR A 2 7.66 18.74 -7.35
CA THR A 2 9.12 18.67 -7.57
C THR A 2 9.94 18.45 -6.30
N GLU A 3 9.53 19.01 -5.15
CA GLU A 3 10.27 18.87 -3.87
C GLU A 3 10.29 17.43 -3.34
N ILE A 4 9.14 16.73 -3.39
CA ILE A 4 9.04 15.32 -3.00
C ILE A 4 9.98 14.45 -3.86
N PHE A 5 10.06 14.73 -5.17
CA PHE A 5 10.93 13.97 -6.08
C PHE A 5 12.42 14.25 -5.83
N SER A 6 12.79 15.49 -5.47
CA SER A 6 14.16 15.83 -5.10
C SER A 6 14.57 15.30 -3.72
N GLU A 7 13.66 15.26 -2.75
CA GLU A 7 13.90 14.63 -1.44
C GLU A 7 14.08 13.12 -1.58
N ILE A 8 13.27 12.47 -2.42
CA ILE A 8 13.44 11.06 -2.78
C ILE A 8 14.83 10.81 -3.38
N ALA A 9 15.24 11.63 -4.36
CA ALA A 9 16.54 11.49 -5.02
C ALA A 9 17.73 11.81 -4.10
N GLN A 10 17.58 12.76 -3.18
CA GLN A 10 18.61 13.09 -2.19
C GLN A 10 18.73 12.00 -1.11
N GLY A 11 17.62 11.42 -0.65
CA GLY A 11 17.64 10.33 0.33
C GLY A 11 18.25 9.03 -0.19
N PHE A 12 18.19 8.80 -1.51
CA PHE A 12 18.93 7.72 -2.18
C PHE A 12 20.46 7.89 -2.12
N ALA A 13 20.96 9.13 -2.06
CA ALA A 13 22.40 9.45 -2.10
C ALA A 13 23.03 9.68 -0.71
N SER A 14 22.23 9.94 0.32
CA SER A 14 22.69 10.41 1.64
C SER A 14 22.65 9.37 2.78
N GLY A 15 22.10 8.18 2.56
CA GLY A 15 21.88 7.18 3.63
C GLY A 15 20.52 7.30 4.32
N GLU A 16 19.58 8.07 3.78
CA GLU A 16 18.23 8.29 4.32
C GLU A 16 17.14 7.39 3.70
N ALA A 17 17.52 6.25 3.11
CA ALA A 17 16.56 5.31 2.53
C ALA A 17 15.55 4.74 3.56
N TYR A 18 15.97 4.59 4.82
CA TYR A 18 15.12 4.09 5.89
C TYR A 18 13.97 5.04 6.27
N PRO A 19 14.20 6.33 6.61
CA PRO A 19 13.09 7.26 6.92
C PRO A 19 12.16 7.49 5.72
N LEU A 20 12.66 7.43 4.48
CA LEU A 20 11.80 7.46 3.29
C LEU A 20 10.87 6.24 3.23
N SER A 21 11.37 5.03 3.52
CA SER A 21 10.54 3.81 3.56
C SER A 21 9.36 3.93 4.54
N LEU A 22 9.60 4.56 5.70
CA LEU A 22 8.59 4.85 6.72
C LEU A 22 7.55 5.87 6.23
N ALA A 23 7.98 6.94 5.56
CA ALA A 23 7.07 7.92 4.99
C ALA A 23 6.13 7.28 3.95
N PHE A 24 6.68 6.46 3.05
CA PHE A 24 5.88 5.73 2.06
C PHE A 24 4.95 4.70 2.70
N PHE A 25 5.39 4.00 3.74
CA PHE A 25 4.54 3.09 4.52
C PHE A 25 3.34 3.83 5.13
N ASN A 26 3.55 5.00 5.74
CA ASN A 26 2.48 5.80 6.32
C ASN A 26 1.49 6.31 5.25
N LEU A 27 1.99 6.77 4.10
CA LEU A 27 1.16 7.19 2.98
C LEU A 27 0.35 6.04 2.39
N ALA A 28 0.95 4.85 2.29
CA ALA A 28 0.24 3.63 1.88
C ALA A 28 -0.86 3.28 2.88
N PHE A 29 -0.56 3.29 4.18
CA PHE A 29 -1.53 3.01 5.25
C PHE A 29 -2.74 3.95 5.19
N LEU A 30 -2.50 5.27 5.06
CA LEU A 30 -3.55 6.26 4.89
C LEU A 30 -4.38 6.02 3.62
N SER A 31 -3.72 5.68 2.52
CA SER A 31 -4.40 5.38 1.25
C SER A 31 -5.27 4.11 1.35
N PHE A 32 -4.81 3.09 2.09
CA PHE A 32 -5.61 1.90 2.42
C PHE A 32 -6.84 2.22 3.25
N LEU A 33 -6.71 3.13 4.23
CA LEU A 33 -7.83 3.58 5.04
C LEU A 33 -8.86 4.31 4.18
N VAL A 34 -8.43 5.25 3.35
CA VAL A 34 -9.32 5.98 2.42
C VAL A 34 -10.00 5.02 1.45
N SER A 35 -9.25 4.06 0.88
CA SER A 35 -9.81 3.05 -0.02
C SER A 35 -10.85 2.18 0.68
N THR A 36 -10.58 1.74 1.91
CA THR A 36 -11.51 0.93 2.71
C THR A 36 -12.81 1.67 2.92
N VAL A 37 -12.76 2.93 3.37
CA VAL A 37 -13.96 3.77 3.52
C VAL A 37 -14.68 3.93 2.18
N GLY A 38 -13.95 4.18 1.09
CA GLY A 38 -14.51 4.30 -0.26
C GLY A 38 -15.27 3.05 -0.71
N TYR A 39 -14.71 1.86 -0.51
CA TYR A 39 -15.39 0.61 -0.86
C TYR A 39 -16.59 0.30 0.05
N LEU A 40 -16.51 0.61 1.35
CA LEU A 40 -17.65 0.47 2.26
C LEU A 40 -18.81 1.38 1.86
N LEU A 41 -18.51 2.64 1.49
CA LEU A 41 -19.50 3.58 0.95
C LEU A 41 -20.08 3.09 -0.40
N TYR A 42 -19.26 2.51 -1.26
CA TYR A 42 -19.73 1.90 -2.51
C TYR A 42 -20.78 0.81 -2.27
N VAL A 43 -20.54 -0.07 -1.30
CA VAL A 43 -21.50 -1.14 -0.94
C VAL A 43 -22.81 -0.55 -0.38
N ALA A 44 -22.72 0.54 0.40
CA ALA A 44 -23.89 1.19 1.00
C ALA A 44 -24.75 1.97 -0.02
N VAL A 45 -24.12 2.74 -0.92
CA VAL A 45 -24.82 3.65 -1.85
C VAL A 45 -25.18 2.97 -3.18
N ARG A 46 -24.49 1.89 -3.56
CA ARG A 46 -24.66 1.14 -4.84
C ARG A 46 -24.64 2.00 -6.12
N GLY A 47 -24.05 3.19 -6.07
CA GLY A 47 -23.93 4.10 -7.22
C GLY A 47 -22.92 3.63 -8.27
N SER A 48 -23.20 3.88 -9.55
CA SER A 48 -22.38 3.45 -10.70
C SER A 48 -20.97 4.06 -10.76
N TRP A 49 -20.74 5.19 -10.08
CA TRP A 49 -19.46 5.91 -9.99
C TRP A 49 -18.75 5.73 -8.64
N ALA A 50 -19.46 5.20 -7.63
CA ALA A 50 -18.94 5.11 -6.26
C ALA A 50 -17.77 4.12 -6.10
N TRP A 51 -17.61 3.16 -7.02
CA TRP A 51 -16.46 2.23 -7.01
C TRP A 51 -15.12 2.94 -7.27
N ILE A 52 -15.12 4.06 -8.00
CA ILE A 52 -13.89 4.82 -8.33
C ILE A 52 -13.25 5.37 -7.05
N VAL A 53 -14.08 5.78 -6.09
CA VAL A 53 -13.65 6.35 -4.81
C VAL A 53 -12.93 5.31 -3.94
N GLY A 54 -13.22 4.02 -4.10
CA GLY A 54 -12.47 2.93 -3.49
C GLY A 54 -11.23 2.53 -4.31
N PHE A 55 -11.39 2.40 -5.62
CA PHE A 55 -10.37 1.83 -6.51
C PHE A 55 -9.15 2.74 -6.73
N VAL A 56 -9.36 4.05 -6.90
CA VAL A 56 -8.24 4.99 -7.15
C VAL A 56 -7.29 5.05 -5.95
N PRO A 57 -7.78 5.19 -4.70
CA PRO A 57 -6.92 5.10 -3.53
C PRO A 57 -6.25 3.73 -3.37
N ALA A 58 -6.87 2.63 -3.82
CA ALA A 58 -6.23 1.30 -3.81
C ALA A 58 -4.99 1.25 -4.71
N LEU A 59 -5.07 1.83 -5.91
CA LEU A 59 -3.93 1.95 -6.82
C LEU A 59 -2.80 2.79 -6.22
N ILE A 60 -3.16 3.92 -5.61
CA ILE A 60 -2.20 4.82 -4.94
C ILE A 60 -1.53 4.09 -3.75
N ALA A 61 -2.31 3.37 -2.94
CA ALA A 61 -1.79 2.59 -1.84
C ALA A 61 -0.81 1.53 -2.31
N ALA A 62 -1.15 0.77 -3.36
CA ALA A 62 -0.25 -0.23 -3.94
C ALA A 62 1.05 0.38 -4.47
N ALA A 63 0.99 1.56 -5.10
CA ALA A 63 2.17 2.27 -5.58
C ALA A 63 3.09 2.71 -4.43
N PHE A 64 2.55 3.35 -3.40
CA PHE A 64 3.34 3.75 -2.23
C PHE A 64 3.92 2.56 -1.48
N GLN A 65 3.16 1.48 -1.37
CA GLN A 65 3.61 0.25 -0.72
C GLN A 65 4.75 -0.42 -1.50
N THR A 66 4.72 -0.35 -2.83
CA THR A 66 5.81 -0.83 -3.70
C THR A 66 7.08 -0.02 -3.46
N LEU A 67 6.96 1.31 -3.36
CA LEU A 67 8.09 2.19 -3.03
C LEU A 67 8.63 1.88 -1.63
N ALA A 68 7.76 1.78 -0.62
CA ALA A 68 8.15 1.47 0.76
C ALA A 68 8.97 0.17 0.85
N LEU A 69 8.51 -0.90 0.20
CA LEU A 69 9.21 -2.18 0.14
C LEU A 69 10.55 -2.07 -0.62
N GLY A 70 10.59 -1.33 -1.74
CA GLY A 70 11.81 -1.12 -2.52
C GLY A 70 12.89 -0.36 -1.74
N PHE A 71 12.51 0.75 -1.09
CA PHE A 71 13.43 1.52 -0.23
C PHE A 71 13.94 0.70 0.94
N ARG A 72 13.05 -0.11 1.53
CA ARG A 72 13.41 -0.97 2.66
C ARG A 72 14.39 -2.06 2.26
N TRP A 73 14.16 -2.71 1.12
CA TRP A 73 15.09 -3.72 0.58
C TRP A 73 16.46 -3.10 0.27
N TYR A 74 16.49 -1.90 -0.29
CA TYR A 74 17.74 -1.18 -0.50
C TYR A 74 18.46 -0.84 0.82
N ALA A 75 17.73 -0.34 1.81
CA ALA A 75 18.28 0.04 3.12
C ALA A 75 18.78 -1.14 3.95
N ALA A 76 18.14 -2.31 3.84
CA ALA A 76 18.53 -3.54 4.53
C ALA A 76 19.75 -4.24 3.89
N GLY A 77 20.21 -3.72 2.74
CA GLY A 77 21.16 -4.40 1.86
C GLY A 77 20.44 -5.39 0.95
N TRP A 78 20.88 -5.47 -0.32
CA TRP A 78 20.26 -6.34 -1.34
C TRP A 78 20.18 -7.82 -0.92
N ASP A 79 20.99 -8.23 0.04
CA ASP A 79 21.06 -9.58 0.60
C ASP A 79 19.91 -9.90 1.58
N HIS A 80 19.11 -8.92 1.98
CA HIS A 80 17.95 -9.10 2.88
C HIS A 80 16.64 -8.78 2.17
N PRO A 81 15.97 -9.80 1.59
CA PRO A 81 14.65 -9.63 1.02
C PRO A 81 13.64 -9.14 2.06
N PRO A 82 12.65 -8.33 1.65
CA PRO A 82 11.65 -7.72 2.54
C PRO A 82 10.56 -8.72 2.99
N PHE A 83 10.98 -9.90 3.45
CA PHE A 83 10.14 -10.96 4.03
C PHE A 83 10.83 -11.59 5.26
N SER A 84 11.89 -10.97 5.77
CA SER A 84 12.79 -11.60 6.74
C SER A 84 12.27 -11.54 8.17
N ASN A 85 11.38 -10.59 8.47
CA ASN A 85 10.66 -10.52 9.74
C ASN A 85 9.13 -10.55 9.56
N LEU A 86 8.38 -10.59 10.67
CA LEU A 86 6.92 -10.59 10.68
C LEU A 86 6.32 -9.28 10.13
N TYR A 87 6.86 -8.12 10.53
CA TYR A 87 6.48 -6.82 9.97
C TYR A 87 6.54 -6.84 8.43
N GLU A 88 7.68 -7.22 7.87
CA GLU A 88 7.97 -7.21 6.44
C GLU A 88 7.08 -8.20 5.70
N SER A 89 6.88 -9.38 6.27
CA SER A 89 5.98 -10.40 5.73
C SER A 89 4.54 -9.90 5.67
N LEU A 90 4.03 -9.24 6.72
CA LEU A 90 2.67 -8.69 6.74
C LEU A 90 2.51 -7.53 5.74
N VAL A 91 3.50 -6.66 5.65
CA VAL A 91 3.54 -5.52 4.70
C VAL A 91 3.56 -6.01 3.26
N PHE A 92 4.39 -7.02 2.96
CA PHE A 92 4.45 -7.66 1.65
C PHE A 92 3.18 -8.44 1.32
N PHE A 93 2.62 -9.15 2.29
CA PHE A 93 1.38 -9.91 2.09
C PHE A 93 0.19 -9.00 1.81
N ALA A 94 0.03 -7.91 2.58
CA ALA A 94 -0.98 -6.89 2.33
C ALA A 94 -0.84 -6.30 0.92
N TRP A 95 0.38 -5.94 0.52
CA TRP A 95 0.69 -5.49 -0.84
C TRP A 95 0.30 -6.51 -1.91
N GLY A 96 0.71 -7.77 -1.74
CA GLY A 96 0.47 -8.83 -2.71
C GLY A 96 -1.00 -9.12 -2.93
N VAL A 97 -1.79 -9.23 -1.86
CA VAL A 97 -3.25 -9.45 -1.95
C VAL A 97 -3.93 -8.30 -2.69
N VAL A 98 -3.51 -7.06 -2.44
CA VAL A 98 -4.07 -5.86 -3.08
C VAL A 98 -3.69 -5.79 -4.56
N VAL A 99 -2.45 -6.09 -4.92
CA VAL A 99 -2.01 -6.16 -6.32
C VAL A 99 -2.80 -7.22 -7.09
N VAL A 100 -2.97 -8.41 -6.51
CA VAL A 100 -3.79 -9.48 -7.10
C VAL A 100 -5.24 -9.03 -7.24
N TYR A 101 -5.80 -8.37 -6.24
CA TYR A 101 -7.14 -7.78 -6.32
C TYR A 101 -7.26 -6.77 -7.46
N ILE A 102 -6.32 -5.82 -7.58
CA ILE A 102 -6.33 -4.81 -8.64
C ILE A 102 -6.27 -5.48 -10.03
N ALA A 103 -5.42 -6.49 -10.20
CA ALA A 103 -5.35 -7.24 -11.45
C ALA A 103 -6.67 -7.96 -11.77
N ALA A 104 -7.28 -8.60 -10.76
CA ALA A 104 -8.58 -9.24 -10.88
C ALA A 104 -9.70 -8.25 -11.20
N GLU A 105 -9.68 -7.08 -10.57
CA GLU A 105 -10.63 -5.98 -10.80
C GLU A 105 -10.56 -5.49 -12.26
N ILE A 106 -9.35 -5.24 -12.78
CA ILE A 106 -9.16 -4.79 -14.16
C ILE A 106 -9.63 -5.86 -15.15
N ARG A 107 -9.38 -7.15 -14.85
CA ARG A 107 -9.67 -8.26 -15.78
C ARG A 107 -11.13 -8.72 -15.77
N TRP A 108 -11.77 -8.74 -14.61
CA TRP A 108 -13.10 -9.33 -14.38
C TRP A 108 -14.12 -8.36 -13.78
N LYS A 109 -13.74 -7.12 -13.46
CA LYS A 109 -14.63 -6.07 -12.91
C LYS A 109 -15.32 -6.49 -11.62
N VAL A 110 -14.62 -7.23 -10.76
CA VAL A 110 -15.10 -7.79 -9.48
C VAL A 110 -15.15 -6.75 -8.35
N ARG A 111 -15.81 -5.61 -8.59
CA ARG A 111 -15.82 -4.40 -7.73
C ARG A 111 -16.16 -4.63 -6.27
N ALA A 112 -17.08 -5.55 -6.01
CA ALA A 112 -17.53 -5.87 -4.66
C ALA A 112 -16.43 -6.51 -3.79
N VAL A 113 -15.45 -7.17 -4.41
CA VAL A 113 -14.35 -7.87 -3.70
C VAL A 113 -13.43 -6.87 -2.99
N GLY A 114 -13.26 -5.66 -3.54
CA GLY A 114 -12.46 -4.61 -2.92
C GLY A 114 -12.95 -4.20 -1.52
N ALA A 115 -14.27 -4.31 -1.27
CA ALA A 115 -14.84 -4.02 0.05
C ALA A 115 -14.44 -5.01 1.14
N PHE A 116 -13.95 -6.20 0.76
CA PHE A 116 -13.37 -7.17 1.69
C PHE A 116 -11.84 -7.09 1.71
N VAL A 117 -11.23 -6.97 0.53
CA VAL A 117 -9.76 -6.98 0.38
C VAL A 117 -9.11 -5.76 1.06
N MET A 118 -9.65 -4.57 0.87
CA MET A 118 -9.03 -3.34 1.40
C MET A 118 -9.02 -3.27 2.93
N PRO A 119 -10.12 -3.55 3.66
CA PRO A 119 -10.06 -3.63 5.12
C PRO A 119 -9.12 -4.74 5.62
N PHE A 120 -9.07 -5.89 4.93
CA PHE A 120 -8.14 -6.95 5.29
C PHE A 120 -6.68 -6.50 5.17
N ALA A 121 -6.32 -5.83 4.07
CA ALA A 121 -4.98 -5.26 3.88
C ALA A 121 -4.65 -4.19 4.93
N LEU A 122 -5.62 -3.34 5.28
CA LEU A 122 -5.47 -2.34 6.33
C LEU A 122 -5.19 -2.97 7.70
N VAL A 123 -5.92 -4.03 8.06
CA VAL A 123 -5.68 -4.78 9.31
C VAL A 123 -4.29 -5.41 9.31
N ALA A 124 -3.89 -6.05 8.21
CA ALA A 124 -2.55 -6.63 8.09
C ALA A 124 -1.44 -5.58 8.29
N MET A 125 -1.59 -4.39 7.70
CA MET A 125 -0.63 -3.29 7.93
C MET A 125 -0.67 -2.73 9.36
N GLY A 126 -1.86 -2.64 9.97
CA GLY A 126 -1.99 -2.23 11.36
C GLY A 126 -1.30 -3.21 12.31
N LEU A 127 -1.46 -4.51 12.07
CA LEU A 127 -0.75 -5.55 12.83
C LEU A 127 0.77 -5.45 12.62
N ALA A 128 1.22 -5.18 11.39
CA ALA A 128 2.63 -4.95 11.13
C ALA A 128 3.16 -3.76 11.95
N SER A 129 2.44 -2.64 12.01
CA SER A 129 2.88 -1.48 12.81
C SER A 129 3.00 -1.74 14.31
N LEU A 130 2.38 -2.81 14.81
CA LEU A 130 2.43 -3.24 16.22
C LEU A 130 3.49 -4.31 16.48
N SER A 131 4.02 -4.97 15.43
CA SER A 131 5.15 -5.89 15.59
C SER A 131 6.46 -5.09 15.72
N PRO A 132 7.24 -5.32 16.79
CA PRO A 132 8.53 -4.66 17.02
C PRO A 132 9.57 -4.93 15.92
#